data_AF-A0AAW4XUH0-F1
#
_entry.id   AF-A0AAW4XUH0-F1
#
_cell.length_a   1.000
_cell.length_b   1.000
_cell.length_c   1.000
_cell.angle_alpha   90.00
_cell.angle_beta   90.00
_cell.angle_gamma   90.00
#
_symmetry.space_group_name_H-M   'P 1'
#
loop_
_entity.id
_entity.type
_entity.pdbx_description
1 polymer ?
#
loop_
_entity_poly.entity_id
_entity_poly.type
_entity_poly.pdbx_seq_one_letter_code
_entity_poly.pdbx_strand_id
1 'polypeptide(L)'
;MRNGLDTEDAVRKAYPLGLLAIKGIGLMRLRKIEKAFFPGQSYVPSHAMPDLPFVSGSCLNGSLPVAIVRALARGDITTPEQLREAYPHELLKIRSLGEGSLREIERVFFPGQRYEPPGNGKIR
;
A
#
# COMPACT_ATOMS: atom_id res chain seq x y z
N MET A 1 -20.08 33.94 -12.23
CA MET A 1 -19.66 34.01 -10.81
C MET A 1 -18.15 34.17 -10.77
N ARG A 2 -17.64 35.33 -10.31
CA ARG A 2 -16.21 35.57 -10.09
C ARG A 2 -15.85 34.90 -8.76
N ASN A 3 -14.82 34.07 -8.72
CA ASN A 3 -14.46 33.22 -7.56
C ASN A 3 -13.96 34.00 -6.31
N GLY A 4 -14.24 35.30 -6.17
CA GLY A 4 -13.85 36.11 -5.00
C GLY A 4 -12.34 36.24 -4.78
N LEU A 5 -11.52 35.94 -5.80
CA LEU A 5 -10.06 36.06 -5.78
C LEU A 5 -9.61 37.28 -6.59
N ASP A 6 -10.19 38.44 -6.30
CA ASP A 6 -9.84 39.71 -6.93
C ASP A 6 -8.76 40.48 -6.15
N THR A 7 -8.38 40.01 -4.96
CA THR A 7 -7.32 40.59 -4.13
C THR A 7 -6.20 39.59 -3.86
N GLU A 8 -4.98 40.09 -3.71
CA GLU A 8 -3.82 39.25 -3.39
C GLU A 8 -3.98 38.52 -2.06
N ASP A 9 -4.63 39.17 -1.09
CA ASP A 9 -4.90 38.61 0.24
C ASP A 9 -5.83 37.38 0.16
N ALA A 10 -6.86 37.45 -0.69
CA ALA A 10 -7.75 36.32 -0.95
C ALA A 10 -7.01 35.14 -1.61
N VAL A 11 -6.06 35.41 -2.51
CA VAL A 11 -5.21 34.37 -3.12
C VAL A 11 -4.32 33.71 -2.07
N ARG A 12 -3.71 34.49 -1.17
CA ARG A 12 -2.90 33.98 -0.05
C ARG A 12 -3.70 33.09 0.89
N LYS A 13 -4.92 33.51 1.24
CA LYS A 13 -5.82 32.77 2.11
C LYS A 13 -6.36 31.48 1.50
N ALA A 14 -6.55 31.45 0.18
CA ALA A 14 -7.06 30.28 -0.55
C ALA A 14 -5.98 29.22 -0.84
N TYR A 15 -4.70 29.54 -0.66
CA TYR A 15 -3.61 28.61 -0.93
C TYR A 15 -3.51 27.49 0.14
N PRO A 16 -3.16 26.25 -0.24
CA PRO A 16 -3.04 25.72 -1.61
C PRO A 16 -4.34 25.09 -2.13
N LEU A 17 -5.15 24.51 -1.24
CA LEU A 17 -6.30 23.68 -1.61
C LEU A 17 -7.49 24.47 -2.15
N GLY A 18 -7.75 25.67 -1.64
CA GLY A 18 -8.83 26.54 -2.13
C GLY A 18 -8.58 27.01 -3.57
N LEU A 19 -7.32 27.23 -3.96
CA LEU A 19 -6.94 27.51 -5.34
C LEU A 19 -7.16 26.29 -6.24
N LEU A 20 -6.79 25.09 -5.80
CA LEU A 20 -7.01 23.84 -6.54
C LEU A 20 -8.49 23.45 -6.66
N ALA A 21 -9.34 23.90 -5.73
CA ALA A 21 -10.78 23.68 -5.79
C ALA A 21 -11.46 24.47 -6.92
N ILE A 22 -10.79 25.46 -7.51
CA ILE A 22 -11.33 26.26 -8.60
C ILE A 22 -11.26 25.47 -9.91
N LYS A 23 -12.41 25.34 -10.57
CA LYS A 23 -12.51 24.70 -11.89
C LYS A 23 -11.50 25.31 -12.87
N GLY A 24 -10.60 24.46 -13.35
CA GLY A 24 -9.56 24.83 -14.30
C GLY A 24 -8.23 25.24 -13.66
N ILE A 25 -8.09 25.37 -12.34
CA ILE A 25 -6.79 25.54 -11.68
C ILE A 25 -6.26 24.16 -11.29
N GLY A 26 -5.55 23.52 -12.22
CA GLY A 26 -4.73 22.34 -11.93
C GLY A 26 -3.33 22.72 -11.43
N LEU A 27 -2.53 21.72 -11.06
CA LEU A 27 -1.17 21.91 -10.52
C LEU A 27 -0.30 22.82 -11.39
N MET A 28 -0.35 22.69 -12.71
CA MET A 28 0.37 23.55 -13.65
C MET A 28 0.04 25.04 -13.50
N ARG A 29 -1.23 25.39 -13.27
CA ARG A 29 -1.65 26.78 -13.04
C ARG A 29 -1.35 27.22 -11.62
N LEU A 30 -1.46 26.33 -10.63
CA LEU A 30 -1.00 26.60 -9.27
C LEU A 30 0.49 26.97 -9.24
N ARG A 31 1.36 26.27 -9.98
CA ARG A 31 2.79 26.60 -10.11
C ARG A 31 3.04 28.02 -10.60
N LYS A 32 2.20 28.52 -11.53
CA LYS A 32 2.32 29.89 -12.02
C LYS A 32 1.93 30.91 -10.95
N ILE A 33 0.90 30.60 -10.16
CA ILE A 33 0.47 31.42 -9.02
C ILE A 33 1.57 31.44 -7.94
N GLU A 34 2.16 30.28 -7.62
CA GLU A 34 3.28 30.16 -6.67
C GLU A 34 4.46 31.06 -7.06
N LYS A 35 4.87 31.02 -8.34
CA LYS A 35 5.95 31.89 -8.83
C LYS A 35 5.66 33.38 -8.69
N ALA A 36 4.39 33.78 -8.76
CA ALA A 36 3.98 35.19 -8.70
C ALA A 36 3.75 35.68 -7.27
N PHE A 37 3.13 34.88 -6.41
CA PHE A 37 2.65 35.32 -5.09
C PHE A 37 3.35 34.66 -3.90
N PHE A 38 4.04 33.53 -4.11
CA PHE A 38 4.66 32.72 -3.07
C PHE A 38 6.11 32.32 -3.45
N PRO A 39 7.02 33.28 -3.66
CA PRO A 39 8.39 32.98 -4.10
C PRO A 39 9.08 32.07 -3.07
N GLY A 40 9.64 30.95 -3.56
CA GLY A 40 10.30 29.94 -2.71
C GLY A 40 9.37 28.94 -2.03
N GLN A 41 8.04 29.09 -2.17
CA GLN A 41 7.06 28.13 -1.67
C GLN A 41 6.49 27.30 -2.83
N SER A 42 6.32 26.01 -2.59
CA SER A 42 5.78 25.08 -3.59
C SER A 42 4.87 24.09 -2.88
N TYR A 43 3.62 24.02 -3.29
CA TYR A 43 2.71 22.97 -2.86
C TYR A 43 3.14 21.67 -3.51
N VAL A 44 3.62 20.75 -2.69
CA VAL A 44 3.74 19.36 -3.08
C VAL A 44 2.44 18.72 -2.64
N PRO A 45 1.56 18.32 -3.57
CA PRO A 45 0.45 17.48 -3.18
C PRO A 45 1.05 16.25 -2.50
N SER A 46 0.77 16.08 -1.21
CA SER A 46 0.74 14.76 -0.63
C SER A 46 -0.40 14.05 -1.33
N HIS A 47 -0.12 13.54 -2.53
CA HIS A 47 -0.61 12.21 -2.82
C HIS A 47 -0.16 11.44 -1.59
N ALA A 48 -1.10 11.03 -0.73
CA ALA A 48 -0.90 9.78 -0.05
C ALA A 48 -0.45 8.87 -1.18
N MET A 49 0.85 8.56 -1.24
CA MET A 49 1.34 7.46 -2.05
C MET A 49 0.32 6.38 -1.77
N PRO A 50 -0.46 5.92 -2.77
CA PRO A 50 -1.46 4.90 -2.49
C PRO A 50 -0.68 3.86 -1.73
N ASP A 51 -1.03 3.64 -0.44
CA ASP A 51 -0.20 2.88 0.50
C ASP A 51 0.28 1.68 -0.30
N LEU A 52 1.55 1.73 -0.75
CA LEU A 52 2.03 0.68 -1.62
C LEU A 52 1.80 -0.54 -0.76
N PRO A 53 1.11 -1.57 -1.27
CA PRO A 53 0.60 -2.64 -0.45
C PRO A 53 1.80 -3.48 0.01
N PHE A 54 2.51 -2.95 0.99
CA PHE A 54 3.87 -3.25 1.38
C PHE A 54 3.87 -3.28 2.89
N VAL A 55 4.37 -4.38 3.44
CA VAL A 55 4.52 -4.55 4.87
C VAL A 55 5.90 -4.07 5.26
N SER A 56 5.98 -3.00 6.05
CA SER A 56 7.26 -2.45 6.50
C SER A 56 8.16 -3.55 7.09
N GLY A 57 9.42 -3.60 6.65
CA GLY A 57 10.40 -4.58 7.14
C GLY A 57 10.27 -6.00 6.60
N SER A 58 9.32 -6.31 5.70
CA SER A 58 9.23 -7.64 5.11
C SER A 58 9.98 -7.77 3.79
N CYS A 59 10.83 -8.79 3.68
CA CYS A 59 11.52 -9.18 2.45
C CYS A 59 10.60 -9.95 1.48
N LEU A 60 9.38 -10.28 1.88
CA LEU A 60 8.41 -11.04 1.09
C LEU A 60 7.53 -10.14 0.20
N ASN A 61 7.63 -8.83 0.38
CA ASN A 61 6.93 -7.87 -0.46
C ASN A 61 7.38 -7.97 -1.92
N GLY A 62 6.43 -7.86 -2.85
CA GLY A 62 6.69 -7.96 -4.29
C GLY A 62 6.79 -9.40 -4.81
N SER A 63 7.13 -10.38 -3.95
CA SER A 63 7.11 -11.81 -4.29
C SER A 63 5.77 -12.46 -4.03
N LEU A 64 5.02 -12.00 -3.01
CA LEU A 64 3.69 -12.49 -2.67
C LEU A 64 2.66 -11.35 -2.66
N PRO A 65 1.36 -11.66 -2.85
CA PRO A 65 0.31 -10.70 -2.63
C PRO A 65 0.35 -10.12 -1.21
N VAL A 66 0.09 -8.82 -1.08
CA VAL A 66 0.13 -8.09 0.19
C VAL A 66 -0.70 -8.73 1.30
N ALA A 67 -1.83 -9.35 0.96
CA ALA A 67 -2.70 -9.98 1.93
C ALA A 67 -1.99 -11.15 2.62
N ILE A 68 -1.20 -11.91 1.85
CA ILE A 68 -0.37 -13.02 2.34
C ILE A 68 0.79 -12.47 3.15
N VAL A 69 1.51 -11.46 2.64
CA VAL A 69 2.64 -10.84 3.37
C VAL A 69 2.17 -10.26 4.71
N ARG A 70 1.01 -9.60 4.75
CA ARG A 70 0.40 -9.09 5.99
C ARG A 70 0.03 -10.20 6.96
N ALA A 71 -0.49 -11.33 6.46
CA ALA A 71 -0.81 -12.46 7.31
C ALA A 71 0.46 -13.09 7.90
N LEU A 72 1.50 -13.30 7.08
CA LEU A 72 2.80 -13.81 7.50
C LEU A 72 3.47 -12.91 8.55
N ALA A 73 3.45 -11.59 8.34
CA ALA A 73 4.02 -10.65 9.29
C ALA A 73 3.28 -10.61 10.65
N ARG A 74 1.99 -10.98 10.72
CA ARG A 74 1.29 -11.16 12.00
C ARG A 74 1.78 -12.39 12.77
N GLY A 75 2.34 -13.37 12.07
CA GLY A 75 3.01 -14.53 12.65
C GLY A 75 4.52 -14.34 12.76
N ASP A 76 5.02 -13.11 12.72
CA ASP A 76 6.44 -12.74 12.78
C ASP A 76 7.32 -13.34 11.66
N ILE A 77 6.71 -13.77 10.55
CA ILE A 77 7.40 -14.26 9.36
C ILE A 77 7.57 -13.10 8.37
N THR A 78 8.81 -12.60 8.28
CA THR A 78 9.15 -11.47 7.41
C THR A 78 10.20 -11.81 6.37
N THR A 79 10.85 -12.97 6.49
CA THR A 79 11.94 -13.43 5.61
C THR A 79 11.63 -14.79 4.97
N PRO A 80 12.23 -15.11 3.80
CA PRO A 80 12.11 -16.43 3.19
C PRO A 80 12.61 -17.58 4.08
N GLU A 81 13.61 -17.34 4.91
CA GLU A 81 14.19 -18.34 5.81
C GLU A 81 13.16 -18.74 6.88
N GLN A 82 12.57 -17.77 7.56
CA GLN A 82 11.48 -17.99 8.52
C GLN A 82 10.27 -18.68 7.88
N LEU A 83 9.96 -18.34 6.63
CA LEU A 83 8.89 -18.97 5.87
C LEU A 83 9.16 -20.47 5.63
N ARG A 84 10.42 -20.85 5.34
CA ARG A 84 10.83 -22.25 5.15
C ARG A 84 10.80 -23.05 6.45
N GLU A 85 11.14 -22.43 7.58
CA GLU A 85 11.06 -23.06 8.89
C GLU A 85 9.61 -23.28 9.36
N ALA A 86 8.71 -22.33 9.05
CA ALA A 86 7.29 -22.42 9.42
C ALA A 86 6.48 -23.40 8.54
N TYR A 87 7.01 -23.81 7.40
CA TYR A 87 6.31 -24.67 6.45
C TYR A 87 6.18 -26.12 6.98
N PRO A 88 5.04 -26.81 6.78
CA PRO A 88 3.74 -26.31 6.30
C PRO A 88 2.76 -25.96 7.42
N HIS A 89 2.93 -26.55 8.61
CA HIS A 89 1.92 -26.55 9.66
C HIS A 89 1.80 -25.20 10.40
N GLU A 90 2.91 -24.52 10.66
CA GLU A 90 2.86 -23.21 11.34
C GLU A 90 2.24 -22.14 10.44
N LEU A 91 2.46 -22.23 9.12
CA LEU A 91 1.81 -21.35 8.15
C LEU A 91 0.27 -21.47 8.19
N LEU A 92 -0.26 -22.69 8.33
CA LEU A 92 -1.71 -22.92 8.40
C LEU A 92 -2.32 -22.53 9.75
N LYS A 93 -1.52 -22.34 10.80
CA LYS A 93 -1.99 -21.83 12.10
C LYS A 93 -2.19 -20.31 12.10
N ILE A 94 -1.54 -19.60 11.17
CA ILE A 94 -1.66 -18.14 11.06
C ILE A 94 -3.06 -17.77 10.59
N ARG A 95 -3.71 -16.87 11.34
CA ARG A 95 -5.02 -16.35 10.99
C ARG A 95 -4.99 -15.71 9.60
N SER A 96 -5.92 -16.14 8.74
CA SER A 96 -6.06 -15.71 7.35
C SER A 96 -5.08 -16.33 6.35
N LEU A 97 -4.24 -17.30 6.74
CA LEU A 97 -3.55 -18.18 5.81
C LEU A 97 -4.29 -19.52 5.68
N GLY A 98 -5.07 -19.65 4.61
CA GLY A 98 -5.73 -20.90 4.24
C GLY A 98 -4.97 -21.66 3.15
N GLU A 99 -5.55 -22.76 2.68
CA GLU A 99 -4.96 -23.58 1.61
C GLU A 99 -4.63 -22.77 0.34
N GLY A 100 -5.52 -21.87 -0.09
CA GLY A 100 -5.28 -21.04 -1.28
C GLY A 100 -4.03 -20.16 -1.15
N SER A 101 -3.83 -19.55 0.02
CA SER A 101 -2.62 -18.77 0.32
C SER A 101 -1.38 -19.67 0.39
N LEU A 102 -1.50 -20.88 0.95
CA LEU A 102 -0.41 -21.85 0.98
C LEU A 102 0.00 -22.25 -0.44
N ARG A 103 -0.94 -22.46 -1.37
CA ARG A 103 -0.63 -22.77 -2.78
C ARG A 103 0.14 -21.65 -3.47
N GLU A 104 -0.20 -20.39 -3.20
CA GLU A 104 0.55 -19.26 -3.74
C GLU A 104 1.97 -19.18 -3.16
N ILE A 105 2.11 -19.40 -1.86
CA ILE A 105 3.43 -19.49 -1.20
C ILE A 105 4.27 -20.61 -1.80
N GLU A 106 3.70 -21.80 -1.98
CA GLU A 106 4.35 -22.95 -2.60
C GLU A 106 4.84 -22.65 -4.01
N ARG A 107 3.99 -22.01 -4.83
CA ARG A 107 4.36 -21.65 -6.22
C ARG A 107 5.60 -20.73 -6.28
N VAL A 108 5.77 -19.85 -5.30
CA VAL A 108 6.84 -18.85 -5.30
C VAL A 108 8.10 -19.35 -4.58
N PHE A 109 7.96 -19.98 -3.42
CA PHE A 109 9.08 -20.32 -2.53
C PHE A 109 9.40 -21.82 -2.45
N PHE A 110 8.49 -22.68 -2.88
CA PHE A 110 8.64 -24.14 -2.81
C PHE A 110 8.29 -24.82 -4.15
N PRO A 111 8.97 -24.47 -5.26
CA PRO A 111 8.62 -25.00 -6.57
C PRO A 111 8.73 -26.53 -6.59
N GLY A 112 7.64 -27.20 -6.96
CA GLY A 112 7.56 -28.66 -7.01
C GLY A 112 7.24 -29.34 -5.69
N GLN A 113 7.11 -28.59 -4.58
CA GLN A 113 6.69 -29.12 -3.29
C GLN A 113 5.26 -28.65 -2.99
N ARG A 114 4.39 -29.60 -2.68
CA ARG A 114 2.98 -29.35 -2.41
C ARG A 114 2.56 -30.11 -1.16
N TYR A 115 2.09 -29.39 -0.16
CA TYR A 115 1.55 -29.99 1.05
C TYR A 115 0.20 -30.61 0.75
N GLU A 116 0.08 -31.91 1.05
CA GLU A 116 -1.19 -32.60 1.07
C GLU A 116 -1.68 -32.65 2.53
N PRO A 117 -2.83 -32.01 2.85
CA PRO A 117 -3.38 -32.13 4.18
C PRO A 117 -3.69 -33.59 4.46
N PRO A 118 -3.42 -34.11 5.67
CA PRO A 118 -3.86 -35.45 6.06
C PRO A 118 -5.38 -35.47 5.90
N GLY A 119 -5.86 -36.23 4.92
CA GLY A 119 -7.25 -36.19 4.47
C GLY A 119 -8.19 -36.27 5.66
N ASN A 120 -9.22 -35.42 5.68
CA ASN A 120 -10.29 -35.46 6.66
C ASN A 120 -10.83 -36.89 6.76
N GLY A 121 -10.33 -37.63 7.74
CA GLY A 121 -10.96 -38.85 8.19
C GLY A 121 -12.35 -38.43 8.63
N LYS A 122 -13.37 -38.77 7.83
CA LYS A 122 -14.75 -38.71 8.27
C LYS A 122 -14.81 -39.50 9.56
N ILE A 123 -14.89 -38.80 10.69
CA ILE A 123 -15.32 -39.42 11.94
C ILE A 123 -16.78 -39.79 11.68
N ARG A 124 -16.99 -41.09 11.83
CA ARG A 124 -18.14 -41.90 11.42
C ARG A 124 -19.43 -41.48 12.09
#